data_AF-A0A7X2LBS7-F1
#
_entry.id   AF-A0A7X2LBS7-F1
#
_cell.length_a   1.000
_cell.length_b   1.000
_cell.length_c   1.000
_cell.angle_alpha   90.00
_cell.angle_beta   90.00
_cell.angle_gamma   90.00
#
_symmetry.space_group_name_H-M   'P 1'
#
loop_
_entity.id
_entity.type
_entity.pdbx_description
1 polymer ?
#
loop_
_entity_poly.entity_id
_entity_poly.type
_entity_poly.pdbx_seq_one_letter_code
_entity_poly.pdbx_strand_id
1 'polypeptide(L)'
;MASHNAHSFEPAIQDETIRAYVALIKAERDEAVRAKNRIVAGLRSIPGVPIDEWIRDRHMSDVGRLTRDEVKPASLPPQARVAIETLLDRHSLQAVGLELYRQRLRSVATNQVLLDKSQVEALIGLLGTDATGIHEHHRAPDQGELER
;
A
#
# COMPACT_ATOMS: atom_id res chain seq x y z
N MET A 1 -17.53 40.23 -26.67
CA MET A 1 -17.79 38.78 -26.63
C MET A 1 -16.95 38.14 -27.72
N ALA A 2 -15.81 37.55 -27.36
CA ALA A 2 -14.85 37.01 -28.33
C ALA A 2 -14.90 35.48 -28.32
N SER A 3 -15.61 34.91 -29.31
CA SER A 3 -15.55 33.48 -29.61
C SER A 3 -14.15 33.11 -30.08
N HIS A 4 -13.41 32.39 -29.25
CA HIS A 4 -12.20 31.70 -29.67
C HIS A 4 -12.62 30.44 -30.45
N ASN A 5 -12.66 30.56 -31.78
CA ASN A 5 -12.75 29.40 -32.66
C ASN A 5 -11.47 28.59 -32.48
N ALA A 6 -11.55 27.49 -31.74
CA ALA A 6 -10.51 26.48 -31.67
C ALA A 6 -10.46 25.76 -33.03
N HIS A 7 -9.78 26.34 -34.00
CA HIS A 7 -9.44 25.66 -35.24
C HIS A 7 -8.57 24.46 -34.89
N SER A 8 -9.12 23.26 -35.05
CA SER A 8 -8.40 22.00 -34.96
C SER A 8 -7.37 21.95 -36.10
N PHE A 9 -6.15 22.38 -35.82
CA PHE A 9 -5.03 22.23 -36.75
C PHE A 9 -4.69 20.73 -36.81
N GLU A 10 -5.15 20.06 -37.86
CA GLU A 10 -4.73 18.70 -38.16
C GLU A 10 -3.47 18.78 -39.04
N PRO A 11 -2.29 18.36 -38.53
CA PRO A 11 -1.07 18.39 -39.31
C PRO A 11 -1.21 17.43 -40.50
N ALA A 12 -0.81 17.91 -41.69
CA ALA A 12 -0.80 17.08 -42.89
C ALA A 12 0.31 16.04 -42.80
N ILE A 13 -0.04 14.82 -42.37
CA ILE A 13 0.88 13.70 -42.29
C ILE A 13 0.97 13.07 -43.69
N GLN A 14 2.13 13.21 -44.34
CA GLN A 14 2.36 12.72 -45.70
C GLN A 14 2.48 11.20 -45.78
N ASP A 15 2.99 10.57 -44.72
CA ASP A 15 3.15 9.12 -44.63
C ASP A 15 1.84 8.43 -44.23
N GLU A 16 1.39 7.48 -45.04
CA GLU A 16 0.12 6.76 -44.84
C GLU A 16 0.15 5.88 -43.58
N THR A 17 1.30 5.31 -43.22
CA THR A 17 1.46 4.49 -42.01
C THR A 17 1.35 5.34 -40.76
N ILE A 18 2.00 6.50 -40.76
CA ILE A 18 1.92 7.44 -39.63
C ILE A 18 0.50 8.00 -39.50
N ARG A 19 -0.18 8.26 -40.62
CA ARG A 19 -1.57 8.71 -40.63
C ARG A 19 -2.51 7.66 -40.04
N ALA A 20 -2.35 6.39 -40.43
CA ALA A 20 -3.12 5.29 -39.87
C ALA A 20 -2.89 5.13 -38.36
N TYR A 21 -1.63 5.24 -37.91
CA TYR A 21 -1.29 5.19 -36.49
C TYR A 21 -1.91 6.35 -35.69
N VAL A 22 -1.87 7.57 -36.22
CA VAL A 22 -2.51 8.73 -35.57
C VAL A 22 -4.03 8.59 -35.54
N ALA A 23 -4.64 8.05 -36.60
CA ALA A 23 -6.07 7.77 -36.63
C ALA A 23 -6.46 6.73 -35.57
N LEU A 24 -5.65 5.68 -35.37
CA LEU A 24 -5.86 4.69 -34.31
C LEU A 24 -5.80 5.34 -32.93
N ILE A 25 -4.76 6.12 -32.63
CA ILE A 25 -4.62 6.80 -31.33
C ILE A 25 -5.81 7.75 -31.09
N LYS A 26 -6.27 8.47 -32.13
CA LYS A 26 -7.44 9.34 -32.02
C LYS A 26 -8.70 8.53 -31.68
N ALA A 27 -8.91 7.40 -32.33
CA ALA A 27 -10.06 6.53 -32.05
C ALA A 27 -10.04 6.00 -30.61
N GLU A 28 -8.88 5.53 -30.13
CA GLU A 28 -8.69 5.07 -28.75
C GLU A 28 -8.93 6.19 -27.73
N ARG A 29 -8.39 7.39 -28.00
CA ARG A 29 -8.61 8.58 -27.18
C ARG A 29 -10.10 8.93 -27.11
N ASP A 30 -10.79 8.95 -28.23
CA ASP A 30 -12.20 9.32 -28.29
C ASP A 30 -13.08 8.31 -27.56
N GLU A 31 -12.75 7.02 -27.64
CA GLU A 31 -13.39 5.97 -26.85
C GLU A 31 -13.15 6.17 -25.34
N ALA A 32 -11.91 6.44 -24.93
CA ALA A 32 -11.57 6.71 -23.54
C ALA A 32 -12.29 7.94 -22.99
N VAL A 33 -12.39 9.02 -23.77
CA VAL A 33 -13.15 10.23 -23.42
C VAL A 33 -14.63 9.91 -23.26
N ARG A 34 -15.21 9.14 -24.19
CA ARG A 34 -16.62 8.72 -24.11
C ARG A 34 -16.90 7.87 -22.87
N ALA A 35 -16.01 6.93 -22.55
CA ALA A 35 -16.11 6.08 -21.36
C ALA A 35 -16.03 6.92 -20.07
N LYS A 36 -15.05 7.83 -19.98
CA LYS A 36 -14.92 8.77 -18.87
C LYS A 36 -16.19 9.59 -18.67
N ASN A 37 -16.72 10.18 -19.73
CA ASN A 37 -17.93 11.02 -19.65
C ASN A 37 -19.14 10.23 -19.15
N ARG A 38 -19.28 8.96 -19.58
CA ARG A 38 -20.34 8.08 -19.09
C ARG A 38 -20.21 7.79 -17.60
N ILE A 39 -19.00 7.50 -17.13
CA ILE A 39 -18.72 7.24 -15.71
C ILE A 39 -19.01 8.49 -14.88
N VAL A 40 -18.53 9.66 -15.30
CA VAL A 40 -18.76 10.93 -14.60
C VAL A 40 -20.27 11.25 -14.54
N ALA A 41 -21.00 11.03 -15.62
CA ALA A 41 -22.45 11.22 -15.63
C ALA A 41 -23.17 10.26 -14.66
N GLY A 42 -22.78 8.98 -14.62
CA GLY A 42 -23.35 7.98 -13.71
C GLY A 42 -23.00 8.22 -12.24
N LEU A 43 -21.81 8.75 -11.95
CA LEU A 43 -21.46 9.15 -10.59
C LEU A 43 -22.30 10.35 -10.16
N ARG A 44 -22.50 11.34 -11.06
CA ARG A 44 -23.26 12.57 -10.78
C ARG A 44 -24.73 12.33 -10.48
N SER A 45 -25.30 11.20 -10.88
CA SER A 45 -26.67 10.85 -10.53
C SER A 45 -26.83 10.30 -9.11
N ILE A 46 -25.74 10.07 -8.36
CA ILE A 46 -25.78 9.58 -6.98
C ILE A 46 -25.82 10.80 -6.02
N PRO A 47 -26.90 10.98 -5.22
CA PRO A 47 -26.97 12.08 -4.27
C PRO A 47 -25.93 11.92 -3.15
N GLY A 48 -25.24 13.02 -2.81
CA GLY A 48 -24.27 13.07 -1.70
C GLY A 48 -22.81 12.80 -2.07
N VAL A 49 -22.47 12.65 -3.35
CA VAL A 49 -21.08 12.41 -3.80
C VAL A 49 -20.42 13.72 -4.29
N PRO A 50 -19.34 14.22 -3.67
CA PRO A 50 -18.64 15.44 -4.09
C PRO A 50 -17.67 15.16 -5.26
N ILE A 51 -18.23 14.87 -6.43
CA ILE A 51 -17.45 14.41 -7.61
C ILE A 51 -16.48 15.47 -8.13
N ASP A 52 -16.88 16.74 -8.07
CA ASP A 52 -16.04 17.82 -8.58
C ASP A 52 -14.79 18.05 -7.70
N GLU A 53 -14.82 17.63 -6.42
CA GLU A 53 -13.63 17.58 -5.55
C GLU A 53 -12.70 16.44 -6.00
N TRP A 54 -13.24 15.23 -6.22
CA TRP A 54 -12.46 14.08 -6.68
C TRP A 54 -11.84 14.23 -8.07
N ILE A 55 -12.55 14.89 -8.98
CA ILE A 55 -12.03 15.17 -10.33
C ILE A 55 -10.91 16.22 -10.26
N ARG A 56 -11.04 17.22 -9.38
CA ARG A 56 -10.03 18.27 -9.21
C ARG A 56 -8.74 17.71 -8.59
N ASP A 57 -8.85 16.84 -7.60
CA ASP A 57 -7.68 16.19 -6.97
C ASP A 57 -6.93 15.28 -7.95
N ARG A 58 -7.63 14.60 -8.88
CA ARG A 58 -7.00 13.71 -9.88
C ARG A 58 -6.18 14.42 -10.96
N HIS A 59 -6.30 15.73 -11.13
CA HIS A 59 -5.52 16.47 -12.14
C HIS A 59 -4.10 16.82 -11.67
N MET A 60 -3.75 16.53 -10.41
CA MET A 60 -2.40 16.59 -9.87
C MET A 60 -1.88 15.18 -9.67
N SER A 61 -1.34 14.57 -10.73
CA SER A 61 -0.48 13.37 -10.70
C SER A 61 -1.07 12.09 -10.08
N ASP A 62 -0.84 10.98 -10.78
CA ASP A 62 -0.80 9.64 -10.17
C ASP A 62 -2.12 8.84 -10.11
N VAL A 63 -2.52 8.31 -11.27
CA VAL A 63 -3.47 7.17 -11.33
C VAL A 63 -2.75 5.83 -11.05
N GLY A 64 -1.47 5.85 -10.65
CA GLY A 64 -0.70 4.68 -10.21
C GLY A 64 -0.54 4.56 -8.69
N ARG A 65 -1.03 5.54 -7.91
CA ARG A 65 -0.81 5.60 -6.47
C ARG A 65 -2.09 6.08 -5.82
N LEU A 66 -3.02 5.15 -5.63
CA LEU A 66 -3.83 5.19 -4.41
C LEU A 66 -2.81 5.08 -3.27
N THR A 67 -2.34 6.25 -2.83
CA THR A 67 -1.38 6.39 -1.76
C THR A 67 -1.96 5.73 -0.53
N ARG A 68 -1.28 4.68 -0.14
CA ARG A 68 -1.22 4.08 1.18
C ARG A 68 -0.69 5.08 2.23
N ASP A 69 -1.18 6.31 2.22
CA ASP A 69 -0.86 7.42 3.12
C ASP A 69 -1.94 8.46 2.81
N GLU A 70 -3.02 8.59 3.59
CA GLU A 70 -3.01 9.23 4.92
C GLU A 70 -3.86 8.49 5.96
N VAL A 71 -3.78 7.16 6.04
CA VAL A 71 -3.95 6.56 7.36
C VAL A 71 -2.60 6.76 8.01
N LYS A 72 -2.44 7.82 8.86
CA LYS A 72 -1.36 7.89 9.86
C LYS A 72 -1.08 6.46 10.28
N PRO A 73 0.16 5.92 10.19
CA PRO A 73 0.42 4.55 10.64
C PRO A 73 -0.16 4.50 12.04
N ALA A 74 -1.26 3.75 12.20
CA ALA A 74 -2.02 3.77 13.42
C ALA A 74 -1.03 3.27 14.46
N SER A 75 -0.46 4.21 15.22
CA SER A 75 0.60 3.92 16.15
C SER A 75 0.00 2.87 17.06
N LEU A 76 0.52 1.64 16.95
CA LEU A 76 -0.05 0.51 17.66
C LEU A 76 -0.12 0.92 19.14
N PRO A 77 -1.27 0.73 19.80
CA PRO A 77 -1.35 0.96 21.23
C PRO A 77 -0.19 0.23 21.91
N PRO A 78 0.49 0.84 22.89
CA PRO A 78 1.68 0.25 23.51
C PRO A 78 1.38 -1.15 24.08
N GLN A 79 0.15 -1.38 24.53
CA GLN A 79 -0.33 -2.69 24.97
C GLN A 79 -0.38 -3.73 23.85
N ALA A 80 -0.77 -3.34 22.63
CA ALA A 80 -0.80 -4.24 21.47
C ALA A 80 0.61 -4.66 21.06
N ARG A 81 1.58 -3.74 21.14
CA ARG A 81 2.99 -4.04 20.88
C ARG A 81 3.51 -5.11 21.84
N VAL A 82 3.34 -4.90 23.14
CA VAL A 82 3.76 -5.85 24.19
C VAL A 82 3.06 -7.21 24.02
N ALA A 83 1.77 -7.20 23.68
CA ALA A 83 1.02 -8.43 23.45
C ALA A 83 1.57 -9.22 22.24
N ILE A 84 1.89 -8.55 21.12
CA ILE A 84 2.47 -9.19 19.94
C ILE A 84 3.88 -9.71 20.24
N GLU A 85 4.70 -8.95 20.96
CA GLU A 85 6.04 -9.40 21.42
C GLU A 85 5.94 -10.66 22.29
N THR A 86 5.01 -10.68 23.24
CA THR A 86 4.76 -11.84 24.12
C THR A 86 4.21 -13.03 23.32
N LEU A 87 3.34 -12.78 22.34
CA LEU A 87 2.73 -13.83 21.52
C LEU A 87 3.74 -14.47 20.54
N LEU A 88 4.75 -13.73 20.12
CA LEU A 88 5.84 -14.23 19.25
C LEU A 88 7.07 -14.71 20.05
N ASP A 89 7.03 -14.64 21.38
CA ASP A 89 8.10 -15.17 22.22
C ASP A 89 8.17 -16.70 22.13
N ARG A 90 9.38 -17.22 21.95
CA ARG A 90 9.62 -18.65 21.74
C ARG A 90 9.20 -19.48 22.95
N HIS A 91 9.45 -18.99 24.16
CA HIS A 91 9.11 -19.72 25.38
C HIS A 91 7.59 -19.78 25.58
N SER A 92 6.91 -18.65 25.36
CA SER A 92 5.45 -18.55 25.42
C SER A 92 4.75 -19.44 24.39
N LEU A 93 5.26 -19.49 23.15
CA LEU A 93 4.73 -20.36 22.11
C LEU A 93 4.87 -21.84 22.46
N GLN A 94 6.03 -22.25 22.99
CA GLN A 94 6.29 -23.63 23.39
C GLN A 94 5.36 -24.10 24.51
N ALA A 95 5.04 -23.21 25.47
CA ALA A 95 4.11 -23.52 26.56
C ALA A 95 2.68 -23.85 26.05
N VAL A 96 2.28 -23.30 24.90
CA VAL A 96 0.97 -23.53 24.27
C VAL A 96 1.05 -24.61 23.18
N GLY A 97 2.20 -25.26 23.01
CA GLY A 97 2.40 -26.30 21.99
C GLY A 97 2.48 -25.74 20.56
N LEU A 98 2.92 -24.49 20.42
CA LEU A 98 3.20 -23.83 19.16
C LEU A 98 4.71 -23.65 18.96
N GLU A 99 5.14 -23.61 17.70
CA GLU A 99 6.52 -23.29 17.37
C GLU A 99 6.63 -22.46 16.09
N LEU A 100 7.68 -21.63 16.06
CA LEU A 100 8.12 -20.92 14.87
C LEU A 100 9.06 -21.83 14.07
N TYR A 101 8.57 -22.42 12.98
CA TYR A 101 9.34 -23.27 12.07
C TYR A 101 9.39 -22.66 10.68
N ARG A 102 10.60 -22.42 10.16
CA ARG A 102 10.82 -21.75 8.85
C ARG A 102 10.01 -20.45 8.68
N GLN A 103 10.00 -19.62 9.73
CA GLN A 103 9.25 -18.34 9.78
C GLN A 103 7.73 -18.52 9.69
N ARG A 104 7.19 -19.70 9.99
CA ARG A 104 5.75 -19.97 10.06
C ARG A 104 5.39 -20.39 11.48
N LEU A 105 4.20 -19.99 11.93
CA LEU A 105 3.68 -20.45 13.21
C LEU A 105 2.90 -21.75 12.98
N ARG A 106 3.32 -22.84 13.62
CA ARG A 106 2.63 -24.13 13.53
C ARG A 106 2.39 -24.74 14.90
N SER A 107 1.37 -25.60 14.98
CA SER A 107 1.17 -26.47 16.13
C SER A 107 2.18 -27.63 16.10
N VAL A 108 2.83 -27.88 17.23
CA VAL A 108 3.79 -28.98 17.40
C VAL A 108 3.09 -30.34 17.34
N ALA A 109 1.88 -30.44 17.92
CA ALA A 109 1.15 -31.70 18.01
C ALA A 109 0.54 -32.14 16.66
N THR A 110 0.02 -31.19 15.87
CA THR A 110 -0.74 -31.49 14.64
C THR A 110 0.02 -31.15 13.37
N ASN A 111 1.17 -30.47 13.46
CA ASN A 111 1.91 -29.87 12.34
C ASN A 111 1.08 -28.90 11.48
N GLN A 112 -0.09 -28.47 11.96
CA GLN A 112 -0.92 -27.51 11.24
C GLN A 112 -0.30 -26.11 11.31
N VAL A 113 -0.20 -25.44 10.16
CA VAL A 113 0.25 -24.05 10.07
C VAL A 113 -0.92 -23.14 10.42
N LEU A 114 -0.71 -22.27 11.42
CA LEU A 114 -1.68 -21.27 11.87
C LEU A 114 -1.43 -19.91 11.20
N LEU A 115 -0.15 -19.54 11.09
CA LEU A 115 0.27 -18.32 10.39
C LEU A 115 1.34 -18.65 9.36
N ASP A 116 1.11 -18.18 8.14
CA ASP A 116 2.07 -18.25 7.05
C ASP A 116 3.18 -17.23 7.22
N LYS A 117 4.27 -17.44 6.47
CA LYS A 117 5.47 -16.61 6.52
C LYS A 117 5.18 -15.13 6.34
N SER A 118 4.36 -14.77 5.35
CA SER A 118 4.01 -13.37 5.08
C SER A 118 3.23 -12.72 6.24
N GLN A 119 2.45 -13.50 6.98
CA GLN A 119 1.68 -13.00 8.12
C GLN A 119 2.55 -12.80 9.34
N VAL A 120 3.49 -13.72 9.58
CA VAL A 120 4.51 -13.58 10.64
C VAL A 120 5.42 -12.37 10.34
N GLU A 121 5.86 -12.21 9.09
CA GLU A 121 6.63 -11.04 8.65
C GLU A 121 5.84 -9.73 8.81
N ALA A 122 4.53 -9.73 8.51
CA ALA A 122 3.69 -8.57 8.74
C ALA A 122 3.56 -8.21 10.22
N LEU A 123 3.43 -9.21 11.12
CA LEU A 123 3.41 -8.98 12.58
C LEU A 123 4.74 -8.42 13.09
N ILE A 124 5.86 -8.90 12.57
CA ILE A 124 7.19 -8.37 12.89
C ILE A 124 7.34 -6.93 12.36
N GLY A 125 6.93 -6.67 11.12
CA GLY A 125 6.95 -5.32 10.54
C GLY A 125 6.05 -4.33 11.29
N LEU A 126 4.95 -4.80 11.88
CA LEU A 126 4.08 -4.01 12.74
C LEU A 126 4.78 -3.55 14.04
N LEU A 127 5.70 -4.35 14.58
CA LEU A 127 6.50 -3.95 15.76
C LEU A 127 7.51 -2.83 15.44
N GLY A 128 7.67 -2.45 14.17
CA GLY A 128 8.65 -1.45 13.75
C GLY A 128 10.10 -1.96 13.87
N THR A 129 10.28 -3.28 13.99
CA THR A 129 11.56 -3.91 13.66
C THR A 129 11.65 -3.97 12.14
N ASP A 130 11.98 -2.82 11.55
CA ASP A 130 12.60 -2.81 10.24
C ASP A 130 13.72 -3.86 10.27
N ALA A 131 13.75 -4.72 9.25
CA ALA A 131 14.73 -5.78 9.07
C ALA A 131 16.14 -5.22 8.75
N THR A 132 16.57 -4.20 9.49
CA THR A 132 17.88 -3.54 9.48
C THR A 132 18.17 -3.08 10.91
N GLY A 133 18.65 -3.99 11.74
CA GLY A 133 19.00 -3.63 13.11
C GLY A 133 19.05 -4.82 14.05
N ILE A 134 19.94 -5.77 13.76
CA ILE A 134 20.56 -6.56 14.83
C ILE A 134 21.41 -5.56 15.62
N HIS A 135 20.78 -4.76 16.48
CA HIS A 135 21.47 -4.03 17.52
C HIS A 135 21.52 -4.95 18.73
N GLU A 136 22.71 -5.53 18.92
CA GLU A 136 23.18 -6.03 20.21
C GLU A 136 22.87 -5.01 21.31
N HIS A 137 21.72 -5.16 21.96
CA HIS A 137 21.45 -4.58 23.26
C HIS A 137 21.87 -5.59 24.33
N HIS A 138 23.19 -5.70 24.52
CA HIS A 138 23.74 -6.13 25.80
C HIS A 138 24.60 -4.99 26.35
N ARG A 139 23.92 -3.98 26.90
CA ARG A 139 24.54 -2.95 27.73
C ARG A 139 23.79 -2.83 29.06
N ALA A 140 24.51 -3.29 30.10
CA ALA A 140 24.51 -2.86 31.51
C ALA A 140 23.27 -3.22 32.35
N PRO A 141 23.38 -3.44 33.69
CA PRO A 141 24.07 -2.60 34.69
C PRO A 141 25.18 -3.35 35.47
N ASP A 142 26.27 -2.73 35.92
CA ASP A 142 26.44 -1.75 37.01
C ASP A 142 26.34 -2.36 38.44
N GLN A 143 27.46 -2.16 39.18
CA GLN A 143 27.67 -2.09 40.65
C GLN A 143 27.95 -3.35 41.51
N GLY A 144 28.93 -3.16 42.41
CA GLY A 144 29.19 -3.94 43.63
C GLY A 144 30.64 -4.44 43.68
N GLU A 145 31.61 -3.63 44.08
CA GLU A 145 32.16 -3.57 45.45
C GLU A 145 32.92 -4.84 45.92
N LEU A 146 34.08 -4.58 46.54
CA LEU A 146 34.81 -5.43 47.51
C LEU A 146 35.59 -6.64 46.97
N GLU A 147 36.92 -6.54 46.88
CA GLU A 147 37.84 -6.94 47.97
C GLU A 147 39.31 -6.94 47.49
N ARG A 148 40.11 -6.15 48.22
CA ARG A 148 41.56 -6.30 48.54
C ARG A 148 42.62 -6.08 47.47
#